data_AF-A0A416W1U2-F1
#
_entry.id   AF-A0A416W1U2-F1
#
_cell.length_a   1.000
_cell.length_b   1.000
_cell.length_c   1.000
_cell.angle_alpha   90.00
_cell.angle_beta   90.00
_cell.angle_gamma   90.00
#
_symmetry.space_group_name_H-M   'P 1'
#
loop_
_entity.id
_entity.type
_entity.pdbx_description
1 polymer ?
#
loop_
_entity_poly.entity_id
_entity_poly.type
_entity_poly.pdbx_seq_one_letter_code
_entity_poly.pdbx_strand_id
1 'polypeptide(L)'
;MFVIIGLMVSGVAVGYLMRNRKLSFVHRIITLLIWILLFLLGVEVGNNEAIIKGLHTIGLEALIITLAAVVGSVLGAWGLWAVISGKKMEGGSDER
;
A
#
# COMPACT_ATOMS: atom_id res chain seq x y z
N MET A 1 14.74 -15.26 -2.57
CA MET A 1 13.39 -15.23 -1.94
C MET A 1 13.47 -15.36 -0.42
N PHE A 2 14.01 -16.45 0.12
CA PHE A 2 14.16 -16.63 1.58
C PHE A 2 14.94 -15.51 2.29
N VAL A 3 15.99 -14.96 1.66
CA VAL A 3 16.74 -13.82 2.23
C VAL A 3 15.87 -12.58 2.40
N ILE A 4 15.00 -12.29 1.42
CA ILE A 4 14.11 -11.13 1.44
C ILE A 4 13.06 -11.30 2.55
N ILE A 5 12.48 -12.50 2.63
CA ILE A 5 11.50 -12.85 3.69
C ILE A 5 12.16 -12.76 5.07
N GLY A 6 13.36 -13.34 5.24
CA GLY A 6 14.10 -13.29 6.49
C GLY A 6 14.44 -11.86 6.92
N LEU A 7 14.78 -11.00 5.96
CA LEU A 7 15.08 -9.58 6.21
C LEU A 7 13.82 -8.78 6.57
N MET A 8 12.67 -9.09 5.99
CA MET A 8 11.40 -8.49 6.41
C MET A 8 11.03 -8.90 7.83
N VAL A 9 11.14 -10.19 8.16
CA VAL A 9 10.83 -10.71 9.50
C VAL A 9 11.76 -10.10 10.54
N SER A 10 13.06 -10.02 10.26
CA SER A 10 14.02 -9.39 11.18
C SER A 10 13.75 -7.89 11.33
N GLY A 11 13.41 -7.18 10.25
CA GLY A 11 13.04 -5.76 10.30
C GLY A 11 11.82 -5.49 11.17
N VAL A 12 10.77 -6.32 11.06
CA VAL A 12 9.56 -6.23 11.91
C VAL A 12 9.89 -6.55 13.37
N ALA A 13 10.69 -7.59 13.63
CA ALA A 13 11.09 -7.97 14.99
C ALA A 13 11.89 -6.85 15.68
N VAL A 14 12.86 -6.26 14.97
CA VAL A 14 13.66 -5.13 15.46
C VAL A 14 12.78 -3.89 15.68
N GLY A 15 11.87 -3.59 14.74
CA GLY A 15 10.92 -2.50 14.88
C GLY A 15 9.97 -2.67 16.08
N TYR A 16 9.54 -3.91 16.35
CA TYR A 16 8.70 -4.23 17.50
C TYR A 16 9.43 -4.07 18.83
N LEU A 17 10.68 -4.54 18.93
CA LEU A 17 11.49 -4.39 20.14
C LEU A 17 11.79 -2.92 20.47
N MET A 18 11.95 -2.08 19.45
CA MET A 18 12.30 -0.66 19.59
C MET A 18 11.09 0.29 19.68
N ARG A 19 9.86 -0.25 19.73
CA ARG A 19 8.58 0.49 19.72
C ARG A 19 8.40 1.45 20.91
N ASN A 20 9.05 1.20 22.04
CA ASN A 20 8.84 1.98 23.27
C ASN A 20 9.68 3.26 23.37
N ARG A 21 10.53 3.57 22.39
CA ARG A 21 11.31 4.82 22.32
C ARG A 21 10.60 5.82 21.42
N LYS A 22 10.55 7.10 21.81
CA LYS A 22 10.08 8.20 20.94
C LYS A 22 11.10 8.40 19.81
N LEU A 23 10.97 7.65 18.73
CA LEU A 23 11.84 7.67 17.55
C LEU A 23 11.44 8.78 16.55
N SER A 24 11.09 9.98 17.04
CA SER A 24 10.73 11.11 16.16
C SER A 24 11.86 11.50 15.20
N PHE A 25 13.11 11.25 15.59
CA PHE A 25 14.29 11.42 14.73
C PHE A 25 14.32 10.43 13.55
N VAL A 26 13.88 9.19 13.78
CA VAL A 26 13.83 8.15 12.73
C VAL A 26 12.82 8.53 11.67
N HIS A 27 11.65 9.05 12.07
CA HIS A 27 10.67 9.56 11.11
C HIS A 27 11.26 10.68 10.24
N ARG A 28 12.01 11.61 10.83
CA ARG A 28 12.68 12.69 10.08
C ARG A 28 13.71 12.16 9.08
N ILE A 29 14.50 11.16 9.48
CA ILE A 29 15.46 10.49 8.59
C ILE A 29 14.74 9.78 7.45
N ILE A 30 13.68 9.01 7.74
CA ILE A 30 12.91 8.27 6.72
C ILE A 30 12.36 9.25 5.68
N THR A 31 11.75 10.36 6.11
CA THR A 31 11.22 11.37 5.19
C THR A 31 12.31 11.98 4.31
N LEU A 32 13.49 12.28 4.87
CA LEU A 32 14.64 12.76 4.08
C LEU A 32 15.12 11.71 3.07
N LEU A 33 15.20 10.44 3.47
CA LEU A 33 15.59 9.34 2.57
C LEU A 33 14.57 9.15 1.45
N ILE A 34 13.27 9.22 1.74
CA ILE A 34 12.21 9.15 0.72
C ILE A 34 12.36 10.31 -0.27
N TRP A 35 12.62 11.53 0.21
CA TRP A 35 12.87 12.68 -0.66
C TRP A 35 14.05 12.45 -1.61
N ILE A 36 15.18 11.98 -1.07
CA ILE A 36 16.37 11.68 -1.88
C ILE A 36 16.07 10.56 -2.88
N LEU A 37 15.40 9.49 -2.43
CA LEU A 37 15.07 8.35 -3.29
C LEU A 37 14.13 8.75 -4.42
N LEU A 38 13.09 9.55 -4.14
CA LEU A 38 12.17 10.06 -5.14
C LEU A 38 12.88 10.99 -6.14
N PHE A 39 13.81 11.81 -5.67
CA PHE A 39 14.63 12.65 -6.54
C PHE A 39 15.51 11.80 -7.47
N LEU A 40 16.21 10.81 -6.91
CA LEU A 40 17.09 9.92 -7.68
C LEU A 40 16.30 9.11 -8.71
N LEU A 41 15.15 8.56 -8.30
CA LEU A 41 14.22 7.87 -9.18
C LEU A 41 13.75 8.78 -10.32
N GLY A 42 13.40 10.04 -10.01
CA GLY A 42 12.99 11.02 -11.01
C GLY A 42 14.07 11.31 -12.05
N VAL A 43 15.33 11.38 -11.62
CA VAL A 43 16.49 11.57 -12.53
C VAL A 43 16.73 10.32 -13.39
N GLU A 44 16.72 9.12 -12.79
CA GLU A 44 16.92 7.86 -13.52
C GLU A 44 15.83 7.63 -14.58
N VAL A 45 14.58 7.90 -14.22
CA VAL A 45 13.42 7.77 -15.10
C VAL A 45 13.41 8.88 -16.17
N GLY A 46 13.78 10.11 -15.79
CA GLY A 46 13.78 11.27 -16.69
C GLY A 46 14.94 11.30 -17.69
N ASN A 47 16.08 10.70 -17.37
CA ASN A 47 17.22 10.62 -18.27
C ASN A 47 17.08 9.50 -19.31
N ASN A 48 16.10 8.60 -19.18
CA ASN A 48 15.93 7.45 -20.04
C ASN A 48 14.77 7.65 -21.03
N GLU A 49 15.07 8.07 -22.27
CA GLU A 49 14.05 8.31 -23.31
C GLU A 49 13.13 7.10 -23.57
N ALA A 50 13.65 5.87 -23.42
CA ALA A 50 12.86 4.66 -23.55
C ALA A 50 11.78 4.55 -22.47
N ILE A 51 12.09 4.99 -21.26
CA ILE A 51 11.13 5.06 -20.16
C ILE A 51 10.17 6.21 -20.39
N ILE A 52 10.63 7.41 -20.81
CA ILE A 52 9.73 8.54 -21.09
C ILE A 52 8.71 8.22 -22.19
N LYS A 53 9.14 7.57 -23.28
CA LYS A 53 8.23 7.14 -24.36
C LYS A 53 7.32 5.99 -23.90
N GLY A 54 7.82 5.11 -23.03
CA GLY A 54 7.04 4.04 -22.40
C GLY A 54 6.07 4.51 -21.31
N LEU A 55 6.34 5.64 -20.63
CA LEU A 55 5.55 6.16 -19.52
C LEU A 55 4.14 6.51 -19.93
N HIS A 56 3.92 6.95 -21.17
CA HIS A 56 2.57 7.23 -21.66
C HIS A 56 1.74 5.94 -21.74
N THR A 57 2.33 4.86 -22.29
CA THR A 57 1.65 3.56 -22.42
C THR A 57 1.50 2.86 -21.06
N ILE A 58 2.59 2.78 -20.29
CA ILE A 58 2.62 2.17 -18.95
C ILE A 58 1.73 2.95 -17.99
N GLY A 59 1.70 4.28 -18.10
CA GLY A 59 0.85 5.15 -17.29
C GLY A 59 -0.64 4.95 -17.55
N LEU A 60 -1.03 4.78 -18.82
CA LEU A 60 -2.42 4.48 -19.19
C LEU A 60 -2.82 3.08 -18.70
N GLU A 61 -1.95 2.09 -18.89
CA GLU A 61 -2.18 0.72 -18.41
C GLU A 61 -2.31 0.67 -16.88
N ALA A 62 -1.39 1.33 -16.16
CA ALA A 62 -1.43 1.45 -14.70
C ALA A 62 -2.70 2.17 -14.21
N LEU A 63 -3.18 3.17 -14.95
CA LEU A 63 -4.42 3.89 -14.62
C LEU A 63 -5.64 2.97 -14.77
N ILE A 64 -5.72 2.17 -15.84
CA ILE A 64 -6.79 1.18 -16.02
C ILE A 64 -6.76 0.15 -14.89
N ILE A 65 -5.59 -0.40 -14.56
CA ILE A 65 -5.43 -1.39 -13.47
C ILE A 65 -5.85 -0.77 -12.13
N THR A 66 -5.46 0.47 -11.86
CA THR A 66 -5.81 1.17 -10.61
C THR A 66 -7.32 1.39 -10.51
N LEU A 67 -7.96 1.85 -11.59
CA LEU A 67 -9.42 2.01 -11.62
C LEU A 67 -10.15 0.68 -11.42
N ALA A 68 -9.70 -0.38 -12.10
CA ALA A 68 -10.25 -1.72 -11.93
C ALA A 68 -10.09 -2.22 -10.49
N ALA A 69 -8.92 -2.02 -9.88
CA ALA A 69 -8.64 -2.41 -8.50
C ALA A 69 -9.48 -1.62 -7.48
N VAL A 70 -9.68 -0.31 -7.69
CA VAL A 70 -10.52 0.53 -6.84
C VAL A 70 -11.98 0.10 -6.94
N VAL A 71 -12.50 -0.05 -8.16
CA VAL A 71 -13.89 -0.52 -8.37
C VAL A 71 -14.08 -1.90 -7.76
N GLY A 72 -13.15 -2.84 -7.99
CA GLY A 72 -13.19 -4.17 -7.39
C GLY A 72 -13.18 -4.13 -5.86
N SER A 73 -12.35 -3.27 -5.26
CA SER A 73 -12.29 -3.10 -3.80
C SER A 73 -13.59 -2.52 -3.23
N VAL A 74 -14.18 -1.51 -3.89
CA VAL A 74 -15.46 -0.92 -3.48
C VAL A 74 -16.60 -1.92 -3.59
N LEU A 75 -16.67 -2.67 -4.70
CA LEU A 75 -17.68 -3.72 -4.89
C LEU A 75 -17.52 -4.84 -3.87
N GLY A 76 -16.28 -5.25 -3.57
CA GLY A 76 -16.01 -6.25 -2.52
C GLY A 76 -16.44 -5.77 -1.13
N ALA A 77 -16.12 -4.52 -0.79
CA ALA A 77 -16.56 -3.91 0.47
C ALA A 77 -18.09 -3.80 0.55
N TRP A 78 -18.75 -3.42 -0.56
CA TRP A 78 -20.20 -3.35 -0.64
C TRP A 78 -20.85 -4.73 -0.52
N GLY A 79 -20.31 -5.76 -1.18
CA GLY A 79 -20.76 -7.14 -1.06
C GLY A 79 -20.62 -7.66 0.37
N LEU A 80 -19.48 -7.41 1.02
CA LEU A 80 -19.28 -7.76 2.42
C LEU A 80 -20.28 -7.05 3.33
N TRP A 81 -20.52 -5.75 3.10
CA TRP A 81 -21.51 -4.97 3.85
C TRP A 81 -22.94 -5.49 3.65
N ALA A 82 -23.31 -5.88 2.41
CA ALA A 82 -24.61 -6.46 2.11
C ALA A 82 -24.81 -7.82 2.79
N VAL A 83 -23.80 -8.69 2.78
CA VAL A 83 -23.85 -10.01 3.47
C VAL A 83 -23.95 -9.84 4.99
N ILE A 84 -23.18 -8.91 5.57
CA ILE A 84 -23.22 -8.64 7.02
C ILE A 84 -24.56 -7.98 7.42
N SER A 85 -25.05 -7.02 6.64
CA SER A 85 -26.31 -6.32 6.93
C SER A 85 -27.53 -7.21 6.72
N GLY A 86 -27.50 -8.11 5.72
CA GLY A 86 -28.51 -9.15 5.53
C GLY A 86 -28.58 -10.12 6.72
N LYS A 87 -27.43 -10.61 7.20
CA LYS A 87 -27.36 -11.44 8.42
C LYS A 87 -27.82 -10.72 9.69
N LYS A 88 -27.75 -9.38 9.73
CA LYS A 88 -28.18 -8.59 10.89
C LYS A 88 -29.71 -8.48 11.00
N MET A 89 -30.46 -8.76 9.94
CA MET A 89 -31.93 -8.78 9.97
C MET A 89 -32.53 -10.14 10.38
N GLU A 90 -31.75 -11.23 10.35
CA GLU A 90 -32.19 -12.55 10.83
C GLU A 90 -31.80 -12.84 12.30
N GLY A 91 -30.95 -12.02 12.92
CA GLY A 91 -30.49 -12.19 14.31
C GLY A 91 -31.06 -11.18 15.32
N GLY A 92 -32.13 -10.46 14.96
CA GLY A 92 -32.67 -9.34 15.74
C GLY A 92 -34.12 -9.51 16.22
N SER A 93 -34.60 -10.75 16.33
CA SER A 93 -35.95 -11.04 16.86
C SER A 93 -35.91 -12.07 17.99
N ASP A 94 -34.94 -11.98 18.90
CA ASP A 94 -35.03 -12.75 20.15
C ASP A 94 -34.29 -12.10 21.34
N GLU A 95 -34.57 -10.83 21.59
CA GLU A 95 -34.38 -10.26 22.93
C GLU A 95 -35.48 -9.21 23.17
N ARG A 96 -36.63 -9.71 23.62
CA ARG A 96 -37.63 -8.94 24.37
C ARG A 96 -37.33 -9.08 25.85
#